data_AF-A0A955HQ80-F1
#
_entry.id   AF-A0A955HQ80-F1
#
_cell.length_a   1.000
_cell.length_b   1.000
_cell.length_c   1.000
_cell.angle_alpha   90.00
_cell.angle_beta   90.00
_cell.angle_gamma   90.00
#
_symmetry.space_group_name_H-M   'P 1'
#
loop_
_entity.id
_entity.type
_entity.pdbx_description
1 polymer ?
#
loop_
_entity_poly.entity_id
_entity_poly.type
_entity_poly.pdbx_seq_one_letter_code
_entity_poly.pdbx_strand_id
1 'polypeptide(L)'
;SRIIGWHGETLNSIQHLAKSIIRQKGNLDRSPFLVLDVDGYRKSQEDKVRAIAEKKADFVRRTGSRVALAPMSPYFRRIVHLHVASTPELADLTTESSGQGDYRQVVLKLKDESKVRDGEELAPVIAEDEGDDDLGNLDI
;
A
#
# COMPACT_ATOMS: atom_id res chain seq x y z
N SER A 1 -8.92 -6.13 19.25
CA SER A 1 -9.92 -5.04 19.35
C SER A 1 -11.07 -5.27 18.37
N ARG A 2 -12.30 -5.49 18.88
CA ARG A 2 -13.48 -5.97 18.10
C ARG A 2 -14.18 -4.88 17.26
N ILE A 3 -13.61 -3.67 17.21
CA ILE A 3 -14.23 -2.46 16.62
C ILE A 3 -13.70 -2.17 15.19
N ILE A 4 -12.56 -2.74 14.81
CA ILE A 4 -11.91 -2.48 13.51
C ILE A 4 -12.67 -3.16 12.36
N GLY A 5 -13.29 -4.33 12.62
CA GLY A 5 -13.88 -5.18 11.57
C GLY A 5 -12.82 -5.91 10.74
N TRP A 6 -13.26 -6.71 9.76
CA TRP A 6 -12.36 -7.30 8.75
C TRP A 6 -11.77 -6.17 7.91
N HIS A 7 -10.43 -6.12 7.78
CA HIS A 7 -9.69 -5.12 7.00
C HIS A 7 -10.05 -3.63 7.24
N GLY A 8 -10.60 -3.26 8.41
CA GLY A 8 -10.94 -1.87 8.72
C GLY A 8 -12.30 -1.40 8.19
N GLU A 9 -13.10 -2.27 7.57
CA GLU A 9 -14.41 -1.92 7.00
C GLU A 9 -15.38 -1.31 8.03
N THR A 10 -15.36 -1.84 9.25
CA THR A 10 -16.20 -1.30 10.33
C THR A 10 -15.73 0.09 10.74
N LEU A 11 -14.42 0.31 10.80
CA LEU A 11 -13.85 1.62 11.08
C LEU A 11 -14.25 2.65 10.00
N ASN A 12 -14.16 2.30 8.72
CA ASN A 12 -14.55 3.16 7.61
C ASN A 12 -16.05 3.46 7.60
N SER A 13 -16.88 2.44 7.87
CA SER A 13 -18.33 2.61 8.00
C SER A 13 -18.70 3.58 9.14
N ILE A 14 -18.07 3.44 10.31
CA ILE A 14 -18.27 4.34 11.44
C ILE A 14 -17.83 5.77 11.08
N GLN A 15 -16.68 5.92 10.43
CA GLN A 15 -16.19 7.23 9.98
C GLN A 15 -17.15 7.89 9.01
N HIS A 16 -17.71 7.14 8.06
CA HIS A 16 -18.68 7.64 7.09
C HIS A 16 -19.98 8.14 7.77
N LEU A 17 -20.50 7.36 8.72
CA LEU A 17 -21.66 7.75 9.51
C LEU A 17 -21.37 9.00 10.35
N ALA A 18 -20.20 9.06 11.01
CA ALA A 18 -19.79 10.22 11.80
C ALA A 18 -19.70 11.51 10.94
N LYS A 19 -19.08 11.43 9.75
CA LYS A 19 -19.04 12.56 8.78
C LYS A 19 -20.45 13.02 8.41
N SER A 20 -21.36 12.09 8.15
CA SER A 20 -22.73 12.40 7.76
C SER A 20 -23.52 13.07 8.88
N ILE A 21 -23.38 12.59 10.13
CA ILE A 21 -24.02 13.20 11.30
C ILE A 21 -23.49 14.61 11.54
N ILE A 22 -22.17 14.82 11.47
CA ILE A 22 -21.56 16.14 11.71
C ILE A 22 -21.97 17.12 10.60
N ARG A 23 -21.96 16.69 9.33
CA ARG A 23 -22.42 17.51 8.21
C ARG A 23 -23.87 17.97 8.43
N GLN A 24 -24.75 17.04 8.77
CA GLN A 24 -26.16 17.32 8.98
C GLN A 24 -26.40 18.23 10.20
N LYS A 25 -25.75 17.96 11.34
CA LYS A 25 -25.92 18.79 12.54
C LYS A 25 -25.25 20.16 12.43
N GLY A 26 -24.15 20.26 11.70
CA GLY A 26 -23.39 21.49 11.52
C GLY A 26 -23.88 22.39 10.40
N ASN A 27 -24.93 21.99 9.65
CA ASN A 27 -25.38 22.68 8.43
C ASN A 27 -24.21 23.02 7.49
N LEU A 28 -23.27 22.09 7.34
CA LEU A 28 -22.09 22.30 6.50
C LEU A 28 -22.42 21.97 5.04
N ASP A 29 -22.08 22.87 4.12
CA ASP A 29 -22.23 22.66 2.67
C ASP A 29 -21.39 21.49 2.13
N ARG A 30 -20.37 21.07 2.89
CA ARG A 30 -19.47 19.96 2.53
C ARG A 30 -19.25 19.05 3.73
N SER A 31 -19.00 17.77 3.46
CA SER A 31 -18.59 16.82 4.50
C SER A 31 -17.29 17.30 5.15
N PRO A 32 -17.22 17.35 6.50
CA PRO A 32 -16.03 17.78 7.20
C PRO A 32 -14.88 16.79 7.01
N PHE A 33 -13.65 17.29 7.05
CA PHE A 33 -12.47 16.44 7.10
C PHE A 33 -12.38 15.79 8.49
N LEU A 34 -12.73 14.51 8.57
CA LEU A 34 -12.67 13.70 9.77
C LEU A 34 -11.89 12.42 9.46
N VAL A 35 -10.86 12.16 10.26
CA VAL A 35 -10.09 10.91 10.23
C VAL A 35 -10.27 10.25 11.59
N LEU A 36 -10.83 9.06 11.60
CA LEU A 36 -11.01 8.23 12.79
C LEU A 36 -9.87 7.21 12.79
N ASP A 37 -8.90 7.43 13.67
CA ASP A 37 -7.82 6.46 13.92
C ASP A 37 -8.16 5.67 15.19
N VAL A 38 -8.14 4.35 15.08
CA VAL A 38 -8.38 3.44 16.21
C VAL A 38 -7.16 2.56 16.36
N ASP A 39 -6.55 2.61 17.55
CA ASP A 39 -5.44 1.74 17.94
C ASP A 39 -4.22 1.80 16.98
N GLY A 40 -4.01 2.94 16.31
CA GLY A 40 -2.91 3.14 15.37
C GLY A 40 -3.04 2.32 14.07
N TYR A 41 -4.26 1.91 13.70
CA TYR A 41 -4.52 1.09 12.51
C TYR A 41 -3.85 1.65 11.26
N ARG A 42 -3.98 2.96 11.00
CA ARG A 42 -3.37 3.58 9.81
C ARG A 42 -1.86 3.39 9.81
N LYS A 43 -1.20 3.69 10.93
CA LYS A 43 0.25 3.51 11.09
C LYS A 43 0.66 2.05 10.89
N SER A 44 -0.08 1.11 11.48
CA SER A 44 0.16 -0.32 11.30
C SER A 44 0.09 -0.73 9.82
N GLN A 45 -0.87 -0.20 9.06
CA GLN A 45 -0.96 -0.46 7.62
C GLN A 45 0.21 0.13 6.83
N GLU A 46 0.66 1.34 7.17
CA GLU A 46 1.85 1.91 6.53
C GLU A 46 3.09 1.05 6.82
N ASP A 47 3.25 0.59 8.06
CA ASP A 47 4.37 -0.26 8.47
C ASP A 47 4.33 -1.62 7.76
N LYS A 48 3.14 -2.21 7.59
CA LYS A 48 2.94 -3.43 6.78
C LYS A 48 3.40 -3.21 5.33
N VAL A 49 2.97 -2.12 4.69
CA VAL A 49 3.33 -1.82 3.29
C VAL A 49 4.84 -1.59 3.13
N ARG A 50 5.49 -0.93 4.10
CA ARG A 50 6.95 -0.79 4.12
C ARG A 50 7.65 -2.15 4.25
N ALA A 51 7.19 -3.00 5.17
CA ALA A 51 7.75 -4.34 5.38
C ALA A 51 7.61 -5.23 4.13
N ILE A 52 6.49 -5.15 3.43
CA ILE A 52 6.29 -5.85 2.15
C ILE A 52 7.30 -5.36 1.12
N ALA A 53 7.49 -4.04 0.98
CA ALA A 53 8.47 -3.47 0.05
C ALA A 53 9.90 -3.95 0.35
N GLU A 54 10.28 -4.04 1.63
CA GLU A 54 11.58 -4.56 2.06
C GLU A 54 11.75 -6.06 1.76
N LYS A 55 10.74 -6.89 2.07
CA LYS A 55 10.75 -8.32 1.74
C LYS A 55 10.91 -8.55 0.23
N LYS A 56 10.26 -7.72 -0.60
CA LYS A 56 10.38 -7.80 -2.06
C LYS A 56 11.72 -7.24 -2.57
N ALA A 57 12.29 -6.23 -1.92
CA ALA A 57 13.62 -5.71 -2.24
C ALA A 57 14.69 -6.80 -2.23
N ASP A 58 14.69 -7.63 -1.18
CA ASP A 58 15.63 -8.75 -1.07
C ASP A 58 15.42 -9.80 -2.16
N PHE A 59 14.17 -10.04 -2.55
CA PHE A 59 13.85 -10.92 -3.66
C PHE A 59 14.37 -10.37 -5.00
N VAL A 60 14.15 -9.08 -5.28
CA VAL A 60 14.63 -8.39 -6.48
C VAL A 60 16.15 -8.44 -6.57
N ARG A 61 16.86 -8.24 -5.45
CA ARG A 61 18.33 -8.36 -5.39
C ARG A 61 18.83 -9.78 -5.69
N ARG A 62 18.15 -10.79 -5.14
CA ARG A 62 18.57 -12.19 -5.29
C ARG A 62 18.32 -12.73 -6.69
N THR A 63 17.20 -12.34 -7.29
CA THR A 63 16.77 -12.84 -8.61
C THR A 63 17.27 -11.98 -9.75
N GLY A 64 17.41 -10.67 -9.54
CA GLY A 64 17.65 -9.68 -10.59
C GLY A 64 16.40 -9.27 -11.35
N SER A 65 15.24 -9.86 -11.03
CA SER A 65 13.97 -9.63 -11.73
C SER A 65 13.13 -8.54 -11.05
N ARG A 66 12.42 -7.75 -11.84
CA ARG A 66 11.43 -6.78 -11.32
C ARG A 66 10.24 -7.50 -10.69
N VAL A 67 9.63 -6.90 -9.67
CA VAL A 67 8.46 -7.45 -8.97
C VAL A 67 7.38 -6.40 -8.82
N ALA A 68 6.14 -6.76 -9.14
CA ALA A 68 4.98 -5.94 -8.81
C ALA A 68 4.46 -6.27 -7.40
N LEU A 69 4.23 -5.23 -6.60
CA LEU A 69 3.45 -5.30 -5.36
C LEU A 69 1.96 -5.37 -5.69
N ALA A 70 1.14 -5.74 -4.71
CA ALA A 70 -0.30 -5.77 -4.92
C ALA A 70 -0.86 -4.39 -5.29
N PRO A 71 -1.94 -4.33 -6.09
CA PRO A 71 -2.65 -3.08 -6.33
C PRO A 71 -3.05 -2.42 -5.03
N MET A 72 -2.81 -1.11 -4.94
CA MET A 72 -3.09 -0.34 -3.73
C MET A 72 -3.38 1.10 -4.10
N SER A 73 -3.96 1.83 -3.16
CA SER A 73 -4.36 3.20 -3.40
C SER A 73 -3.20 4.16 -3.67
N PRO A 74 -3.47 5.34 -4.23
CA PRO A 74 -2.45 6.37 -4.42
C PRO A 74 -1.67 6.72 -3.15
N TYR A 75 -2.33 6.67 -1.97
CA TYR A 75 -1.70 6.96 -0.69
C TYR A 75 -0.60 5.95 -0.35
N PHE A 76 -0.92 4.65 -0.38
CA PHE A 76 0.04 3.61 -0.06
C PHE A 76 1.12 3.47 -1.12
N ARG A 77 0.79 3.66 -2.41
CA ARG A 77 1.81 3.72 -3.46
C ARG A 77 2.82 4.82 -3.21
N ARG A 78 2.36 6.01 -2.78
CA ARG A 78 3.25 7.11 -2.40
C ARG A 78 4.14 6.73 -1.21
N ILE A 79 3.61 6.03 -0.20
CA ILE A 79 4.42 5.56 0.93
C ILE A 79 5.54 4.64 0.45
N VAL A 80 5.25 3.67 -0.43
CA VAL A 80 6.28 2.78 -1.00
C VAL A 80 7.31 3.58 -1.78
N HIS A 81 6.88 4.46 -2.68
CA HIS A 81 7.77 5.29 -3.48
C HIS A 81 8.72 6.12 -2.62
N LEU A 82 8.19 6.77 -1.57
CA LEU A 82 8.99 7.57 -0.64
C LEU A 82 9.93 6.69 0.18
N HIS A 83 9.43 5.57 0.73
CA HIS A 83 10.23 4.65 1.54
C HIS A 83 11.45 4.14 0.78
N VAL A 84 11.25 3.67 -0.46
CA VAL A 84 12.35 3.18 -1.30
C VAL A 84 13.31 4.32 -1.67
N ALA A 85 12.80 5.52 -1.95
CA ALA A 85 13.64 6.66 -2.31
C ALA A 85 14.44 7.25 -1.14
N SER A 86 13.93 7.19 0.09
CA SER A 86 14.56 7.84 1.25
C SER A 86 15.40 6.90 2.10
N THR A 87 15.26 5.58 1.95
CA THR A 87 15.96 4.59 2.78
C THR A 87 17.32 4.25 2.16
N PRO A 88 18.45 4.56 2.83
CA PRO A 88 19.79 4.31 2.28
C PRO A 88 20.04 2.86 1.89
N GLU A 89 19.49 1.92 2.67
CA GLU A 89 19.61 0.48 2.45
C GLU A 89 18.91 0.03 1.17
N LEU A 90 18.01 0.83 0.58
CA LEU A 90 17.25 0.54 -0.64
C LEU A 90 17.73 1.37 -1.84
N ALA A 91 18.84 2.10 -1.73
CA ALA A 91 19.32 3.03 -2.76
C ALA A 91 19.70 2.37 -4.11
N ASP A 92 19.89 1.06 -4.12
CA ASP A 92 20.13 0.22 -5.30
C ASP A 92 18.84 -0.09 -6.09
N LEU A 93 17.67 0.25 -5.56
CA LEU A 93 16.36 -0.02 -6.12
C LEU A 93 15.66 1.25 -6.59
N THR A 94 14.66 1.07 -7.45
CA THR A 94 13.75 2.13 -7.88
C THR A 94 12.34 1.57 -8.06
N THR A 95 11.35 2.47 -8.08
CA THR A 95 9.94 2.12 -8.13
C THR A 95 9.22 2.87 -9.25
N GLU A 96 8.26 2.20 -9.89
CA GLU A 96 7.38 2.81 -10.89
C GLU A 96 5.94 2.35 -10.67
N SER A 97 4.97 3.25 -10.86
CA SER A 97 3.55 2.87 -10.81
C SER A 97 3.09 2.38 -12.18
N SER A 98 2.65 1.13 -12.28
CA SER A 98 2.10 0.49 -13.49
C SER A 98 0.63 0.13 -13.33
N GLY A 99 -0.13 0.04 -14.42
CA GLY A 99 -1.57 -0.24 -14.41
C GLY A 99 -2.48 1.00 -14.32
N GLN A 100 -3.80 0.78 -14.24
CA GLN A 100 -4.84 1.83 -14.23
C GLN A 100 -5.91 1.59 -13.17
N GLY A 101 -6.50 2.67 -12.67
CA GLY A 101 -7.58 2.63 -11.68
C GLY A 101 -7.21 1.79 -10.46
N ASP A 102 -8.11 0.88 -10.09
CA ASP A 102 -7.99 -0.01 -8.94
C ASP A 102 -6.92 -1.10 -9.12
N TYR A 103 -6.54 -1.38 -10.37
CA TYR A 103 -5.46 -2.33 -10.71
C TYR A 103 -4.08 -1.67 -10.75
N ARG A 104 -3.98 -0.40 -10.34
CA ARG A 104 -2.69 0.32 -10.38
C ARG A 104 -1.81 -0.11 -9.21
N GLN A 105 -0.61 -0.57 -9.55
CA GLN A 105 0.35 -1.20 -8.64
C GLN A 105 1.71 -0.50 -8.70
N VAL A 106 2.58 -0.80 -7.72
CA VAL A 106 3.98 -0.36 -7.72
C VAL A 106 4.87 -1.51 -8.12
N VAL A 107 5.73 -1.28 -9.10
CA VAL A 107 6.76 -2.21 -9.56
C VAL A 107 8.09 -1.78 -8.96
N LEU A 108 8.76 -2.70 -8.29
CA LEU A 108 10.09 -2.55 -7.70
C LEU A 108 11.12 -3.21 -8.62
N LYS A 109 12.21 -2.51 -8.93
CA LYS A 109 13.28 -2.99 -9.80
C LYS A 109 14.66 -2.45 -9.38
N LEU A 110 15.73 -3.11 -9.82
CA LEU A 110 17.09 -2.60 -9.67
C LEU A 110 17.26 -1.30 -10.45
N LYS A 111 17.98 -0.35 -9.87
CA LYS A 111 18.32 0.92 -10.51
C LYS A 111 19.40 0.75 -11.59
N ASP A 112 20.30 -0.22 -11.39
CA ASP A 112 21.37 -0.55 -12.32
C ASP A 112 20.94 -1.70 -13.23
N GLU A 113 20.63 -1.37 -14.48
CA GLU A 113 20.17 -2.34 -15.49
C GLU A 113 21.26 -3.35 -15.85
N SER A 114 22.54 -3.06 -15.61
CA SER A 114 23.63 -4.00 -15.87
C SER A 114 23.62 -5.24 -14.95
N LYS A 115 22.88 -5.16 -13.84
CA LYS A 115 22.69 -6.26 -12.87
C LYS A 115 21.38 -7.03 -13.10
N VAL A 116 20.56 -6.61 -14.06
CA VAL A 116 19.34 -7.32 -14.43
C VAL A 116 19.75 -8.60 -15.14
N ARG A 117 19.39 -9.74 -14.54
CA ARG A 117 19.54 -11.04 -15.19
C ARG A 117 18.37 -11.16 -16.16
N ASP A 118 18.64 -11.45 -17.43
CA ASP A 118 17.62 -11.68 -18.47
C ASP A 118 16.51 -12.58 -17.90
N GLY A 119 15.39 -11.98 -17.53
CA GLY A 119 14.46 -12.62 -16.61
C GLY A 119 13.12 -11.94 -16.64
N GLU A 120 12.15 -12.70 -17.14
CA GLU A 120 10.73 -12.43 -17.29
C GLU A 120 10.12 -11.49 -16.25
N GLU A 121 9.11 -10.75 -16.70
CA GLU A 121 8.17 -10.06 -15.80
C GLU A 121 7.54 -11.11 -14.88
N LEU A 122 8.08 -11.22 -13.66
CA LEU A 122 7.43 -12.02 -12.64
C LEU A 122 6.11 -11.34 -12.33
N ALA A 123 5.03 -12.11 -12.53
CA ALA A 123 3.68 -11.70 -12.21
C ALA A 123 3.64 -11.04 -10.81
N PRO A 124 2.68 -10.13 -10.54
CA PRO A 124 2.44 -9.67 -9.18
C PRO A 124 2.41 -10.89 -8.27
N VAL A 125 3.13 -10.83 -7.15
CA VAL A 125 3.25 -11.94 -6.20
C VAL A 125 1.94 -12.08 -5.43
N ILE A 126 0.86 -12.37 -6.15
CA ILE A 126 -0.47 -12.68 -5.66
C ILE A 126 -0.88 -13.94 -6.41
N ALA A 127 -0.50 -15.09 -5.85
CA ALA A 127 -1.21 -16.33 -6.16
C ALA A 127 -1.02 -17.39 -5.08
N GLU A 128 0.12 -17.44 -4.35
CA GLU A 128 0.42 -18.63 -3.54
C GLU A 128 0.81 -18.41 -2.07
N ASP A 129 0.98 -17.18 -1.59
CA ASP A 129 1.23 -16.92 -0.15
C ASP A 129 -0.09 -16.46 0.50
N GLU A 130 -0.97 -17.40 0.87
CA GLU A 130 -2.24 -17.19 1.61
C GLU A 130 -2.03 -16.68 3.06
N GLY A 131 -1.04 -15.82 3.30
CA GLY A 131 -0.67 -15.35 4.63
C GLY A 131 -0.61 -13.83 4.73
N ASP A 132 -1.71 -13.21 5.17
CA ASP A 132 -1.79 -11.87 5.79
C ASP A 132 -1.41 -10.63 4.94
N ASP A 133 -1.16 -10.79 3.63
CA ASP A 133 -0.80 -9.73 2.67
C ASP A 133 -2.02 -9.11 1.94
N ASP A 134 -3.24 -9.24 2.47
CA ASP A 134 -4.46 -8.67 1.85
C ASP A 134 -4.51 -7.14 2.01
N LEU A 135 -3.80 -6.45 1.10
CA LEU A 135 -3.82 -5.00 0.91
C LEU A 135 -5.13 -4.51 0.26
N GLY A 136 -6.10 -5.42 0.05
CA GLY A 136 -7.30 -5.22 -0.76
C GLY A 136 -8.29 -4.18 -0.26
N ASN A 137 -8.14 -3.65 0.98
CA ASN A 137 -9.09 -2.66 1.49
C ASN A 137 -8.47 -1.47 2.23
N LEU A 138 -7.27 -1.10 1.82
CA LEU A 138 -6.55 -0.03 2.50
C LEU A 138 -7.16 1.38 2.34
N ASP A 139 -8.10 1.58 1.41
CA ASP A 139 -8.50 2.94 1.00
C ASP A 139 -9.92 3.09 0.40
N ILE A 140 -10.92 2.26 0.79
CA ILE A 140 -12.35 2.54 0.50
C ILE A 140 -13.05 3.17 1.70
#